data_AF-A0A0Q7HXX1-F1
#
_entry.id   AF-A0A0Q7HXX1-F1
#
_cell.length_a   1.000
_cell.length_b   1.000
_cell.length_c   1.000
_cell.angle_alpha   90.00
_cell.angle_beta   90.00
_cell.angle_gamma   90.00
#
_symmetry.space_group_name_H-M   'P 1'
#
loop_
_entity.id
_entity.type
_entity.pdbx_description
1 polymer ?
#
loop_
_entity_poly.entity_id
_entity_poly.type
_entity_poly.pdbx_seq_one_letter_code
_entity_poly.pdbx_strand_id
1 'polypeptide(L)'
;MLYASRLSFGTIFAQNNLSTSLVVEHRLRDDDLIVLTRFDGEAMKDWAVAHISVLEGRFLHRSEFTFYTLQGALKHFCALAGEQFGESMDDYC
;
A
#
# COMPACT_ATOMS: atom_id res chain seq x y z
N MET A 1 -0.57 -5.98 16.31
CA MET A 1 -2.00 -5.62 16.16
C MET A 1 -2.76 -6.74 15.43
N LEU A 2 -3.94 -7.17 15.92
CA LEU A 2 -4.79 -8.19 15.28
C LEU A 2 -5.22 -7.82 13.85
N TYR A 3 -5.23 -6.53 13.52
CA TYR A 3 -5.59 -6.05 12.19
C TYR A 3 -4.56 -6.48 11.12
N ALA A 4 -3.27 -6.24 11.36
CA ALA A 4 -2.21 -6.60 10.42
C ALA A 4 -2.14 -8.12 10.16
N SER A 5 -2.43 -8.96 11.15
CA SER A 5 -2.41 -10.42 10.97
C SER A 5 -3.57 -10.96 10.12
N ARG A 6 -4.54 -10.12 9.76
CA ARG A 6 -5.64 -10.47 8.83
C ARG A 6 -5.36 -10.01 7.40
N LEU A 7 -4.33 -9.20 7.19
CA LEU A 7 -3.89 -8.80 5.86
C LEU A 7 -3.15 -9.96 5.22
N SER A 8 -3.83 -10.64 4.29
CA SER A 8 -3.25 -11.76 3.55
C SER A 8 -3.38 -11.49 2.07
N PHE A 9 -2.40 -11.96 1.29
CA PHE A 9 -2.38 -11.75 -0.15
C PHE A 9 -3.73 -12.11 -0.81
N GLY A 10 -4.24 -11.20 -1.64
CA GLY A 10 -5.49 -11.35 -2.38
C GLY A 10 -6.76 -11.03 -1.58
N THR A 11 -6.67 -10.79 -0.27
CA THR A 11 -7.83 -10.35 0.52
C THR A 11 -8.17 -8.89 0.29
N ILE A 12 -9.43 -8.52 0.47
CA ILE A 12 -9.89 -7.14 0.32
C ILE A 12 -9.28 -6.29 1.42
N PHE A 13 -8.50 -5.28 1.02
CA PHE A 13 -7.97 -4.26 1.90
C PHE A 13 -8.94 -3.09 2.06
N ALA A 14 -9.46 -2.59 0.94
CA ALA A 14 -10.40 -1.48 0.90
C ALA A 14 -11.38 -1.67 -0.27
N GLN A 15 -12.63 -1.24 -0.09
CA GLN A 15 -13.66 -1.32 -1.12
C GLN A 15 -14.57 -0.10 -1.03
N ASN A 16 -14.90 0.46 -2.20
CA ASN A 16 -15.93 1.47 -2.36
C ASN A 16 -16.71 1.20 -3.65
N ASN A 17 -17.63 2.09 -4.01
CA ASN A 17 -18.50 1.93 -5.18
C ASN A 17 -17.77 2.02 -6.53
N LEU A 18 -16.50 2.45 -6.54
CA LEU A 18 -15.69 2.68 -7.73
C LEU A 18 -14.56 1.65 -7.87
N SER A 19 -14.01 1.17 -6.75
CA SER A 19 -12.86 0.27 -6.77
C SER A 19 -12.81 -0.66 -5.57
N THR A 20 -12.16 -1.81 -5.79
CA THR A 20 -11.75 -2.75 -4.75
C THR A 20 -10.23 -2.87 -4.81
N SER A 21 -9.57 -2.76 -3.66
CA SER A 21 -8.11 -2.92 -3.51
C SER A 21 -7.82 -4.21 -2.76
N LEU A 22 -6.98 -5.06 -3.33
CA LEU A 22 -6.55 -6.34 -2.77
C LEU A 22 -5.16 -6.20 -2.17
N VAL A 23 -4.94 -6.83 -1.01
CA VAL A 23 -3.62 -6.88 -0.35
C VAL A 23 -2.63 -7.63 -1.25
N VAL A 24 -1.46 -7.05 -1.46
CA VAL A 24 -0.32 -7.71 -2.10
C VAL A 24 0.74 -8.01 -1.04
N GLU A 25 1.09 -7.02 -0.23
CA GLU A 25 2.14 -7.14 0.78
C GLU A 25 1.91 -6.09 1.87
N HIS A 26 2.44 -6.31 3.08
CA HIS A 26 2.37 -5.32 4.14
C HIS A 26 3.61 -5.30 5.04
N ARG A 27 3.91 -4.15 5.64
CA ARG A 27 4.93 -4.00 6.69
C ARG A 27 4.29 -3.34 7.88
N LEU A 28 4.48 -3.95 9.04
CA LEU A 28 4.17 -3.33 10.33
C LEU A 28 5.51 -2.97 10.97
N ARG A 29 5.70 -1.69 11.25
CA ARG A 29 6.89 -1.17 11.91
C ARG A 29 6.46 -0.15 12.96
N ASP A 30 6.91 -0.35 14.20
CA ASP A 30 6.46 0.44 15.34
C ASP A 30 4.92 0.40 15.42
N ASP A 31 4.23 1.51 15.14
CA ASP A 31 2.76 1.61 15.04
C ASP A 31 2.26 1.94 13.63
N ASP A 32 3.16 2.02 12.65
CA ASP A 32 2.86 2.31 11.26
C ASP A 32 2.66 1.02 10.46
N LEU A 33 1.58 0.97 9.71
CA LEU A 33 1.23 -0.13 8.82
C LEU A 33 1.21 0.37 7.38
N ILE A 34 2.17 -0.10 6.59
CA ILE A 34 2.27 0.17 5.16
C ILE A 34 1.70 -1.04 4.41
N VAL A 35 0.80 -0.80 3.47
CA VAL A 35 0.14 -1.86 2.69
C VAL A 35 0.29 -1.56 1.21
N LEU A 36 0.91 -2.48 0.49
CA LEU A 36 0.90 -2.53 -0.96
C LEU A 36 -0.36 -3.25 -1.41
N THR A 37 -1.07 -2.64 -2.35
CA THR A 37 -2.32 -3.18 -2.90
C THR A 37 -2.33 -3.14 -4.41
N ARG A 38 -3.17 -3.99 -4.99
CA ARG A 38 -3.54 -3.96 -6.40
C ARG A 38 -5.03 -3.72 -6.53
N PHE A 39 -5.47 -2.93 -7.49
CA PHE A 39 -6.89 -2.85 -7.81
C PHE A 39 -7.40 -4.17 -8.43
N ASP A 40 -8.62 -4.53 -8.06
CA ASP A 40 -9.38 -5.62 -8.67
C ASP A 40 -10.18 -5.06 -9.85
N GLY A 41 -9.73 -5.36 -11.08
CA GLY A 41 -10.29 -4.83 -12.33
C GLY A 41 -9.25 -4.15 -13.23
N GLU A 42 -9.73 -3.50 -14.30
CA GLU A 42 -8.89 -2.67 -15.17
C GLU A 42 -8.77 -1.25 -14.57
N ALA A 43 -7.58 -0.91 -14.06
CA ALA A 43 -7.26 0.44 -13.63
C ALA A 43 -6.13 1.01 -14.49
N MET A 44 -6.15 2.31 -14.74
CA MET A 44 -5.03 2.97 -15.43
C MET A 44 -3.72 2.88 -14.62
N LYS A 45 -3.84 2.84 -13.29
CA LYS A 45 -2.76 2.64 -12.33
C LYS A 45 -3.12 1.49 -11.42
N ASP A 46 -2.61 0.29 -11.71
CA ASP A 46 -3.03 -0.94 -11.06
C ASP A 46 -2.59 -1.06 -9.59
N TRP A 47 -1.57 -0.30 -9.19
CA TRP A 47 -0.91 -0.47 -7.89
C TRP A 47 -1.13 0.74 -7.00
N ALA A 48 -1.27 0.51 -5.70
CA ALA A 48 -1.42 1.58 -4.72
C ALA A 48 -0.73 1.23 -3.41
N VAL A 49 -0.20 2.25 -2.74
CA VAL A 49 0.37 2.12 -1.39
C VAL A 49 -0.49 2.91 -0.42
N ALA A 50 -0.93 2.25 0.65
CA ALA A 50 -1.63 2.87 1.77
C ALA A 50 -0.74 2.84 3.01
N HIS A 51 -0.91 3.86 3.85
CA HIS A 51 -0.21 3.98 5.12
C HIS A 51 -1.23 4.28 6.21
N ILE A 52 -1.26 3.42 7.23
CA ILE A 52 -2.05 3.60 8.43
C ILE A 52 -1.10 3.94 9.56
N SER A 53 -1.26 5.12 10.15
CA SER A 53 -0.51 5.57 11.32
C SER A 53 -1.43 5.78 12.52
N VAL A 54 -0.86 5.90 13.71
CA VAL A 54 -1.60 6.20 14.94
C VAL A 54 -1.22 7.59 15.44
N LEU A 55 -2.21 8.48 15.51
CA LEU A 55 -2.05 9.82 16.09
C LEU A 55 -3.08 10.02 17.20
N GLU A 56 -2.61 10.30 18.41
CA GLU A 56 -3.46 10.54 19.59
C GLU A 56 -4.48 9.39 19.84
N GLY A 57 -4.06 8.15 19.60
CA GLY A 57 -4.91 6.96 19.75
C GLY A 57 -5.95 6.75 18.65
N ARG A 58 -5.89 7.51 17.56
CA ARG A 58 -6.75 7.34 16.37
C ARG A 58 -5.94 6.80 15.19
N PHE A 59 -6.56 5.91 14.42
CA PHE A 59 -5.99 5.42 13.17
C PHE A 59 -6.21 6.44 12.05
N LEU A 60 -5.14 6.88 11.41
CA LEU A 60 -5.18 7.71 10.22
C LEU A 60 -4.86 6.85 9.00
N HIS A 61 -5.84 6.64 8.13
CA HIS A 61 -5.63 5.93 6.87
C HIS A 61 -5.34 6.93 5.74
N ARG A 62 -4.12 6.88 5.20
CA ARG A 62 -3.67 7.73 4.09
C ARG A 62 -3.39 6.89 2.85
N SER A 63 -3.89 7.32 1.70
CA SER A 63 -3.38 6.85 0.42
C SER A 63 -2.10 7.62 0.14
N GLU A 64 -0.99 6.93 -0.05
CA GLU A 64 0.29 7.57 -0.36
C GLU A 64 0.30 7.95 -1.83
N PHE A 65 0.19 6.99 -2.75
CA PHE A 65 0.04 7.22 -4.20
C PHE A 65 -0.53 5.98 -4.92
N THR A 66 -0.85 6.18 -6.20
CA THR A 66 -1.11 5.10 -7.16
C THR A 66 -0.02 5.10 -8.25
N PHE A 67 0.34 3.90 -8.71
CA PHE A 67 1.48 3.64 -9.58
C PHE A 67 1.06 2.82 -10.79
N TYR A 68 1.73 3.04 -11.92
CA TYR A 68 1.51 2.27 -13.14
C TYR A 68 2.15 0.88 -13.04
N THR A 69 3.31 0.79 -12.39
CA THR A 69 4.08 -0.44 -12.30
C THR A 69 4.17 -0.96 -10.87
N LEU A 70 4.27 -2.29 -10.74
CA LEU A 70 4.56 -2.92 -9.44
C LEU A 70 5.91 -2.43 -8.89
N GLN A 71 6.89 -2.20 -9.77
CA GLN A 71 8.24 -1.79 -9.37
C GLN A 71 8.24 -0.40 -8.71
N GLY A 72 7.53 0.58 -9.27
CA GLY A 72 7.40 1.91 -8.65
C GLY A 72 6.66 1.85 -7.31
N ALA A 73 5.59 1.04 -7.24
CA ALA A 73 4.86 0.83 -5.99
C ALA A 73 5.72 0.16 -4.91
N LEU A 74 6.50 -0.88 -5.27
CA LEU A 74 7.44 -1.55 -4.37
C LEU A 74 8.54 -0.60 -3.89
N LYS A 75 9.07 0.24 -4.77
CA LYS A 75 10.08 1.24 -4.38
C LYS A 75 9.54 2.16 -3.28
N HIS A 76 8.35 2.71 -3.49
CA HIS A 76 7.72 3.60 -2.52
C HIS A 76 7.34 2.88 -1.22
N PHE A 77 6.80 1.67 -1.34
CA PHE A 77 6.49 0.79 -0.21
C PHE A 77 7.71 0.51 0.66
N CYS A 78 8.84 0.11 0.05
CA CYS A 78 10.10 -0.13 0.75
C CYS A 78 10.62 1.16 1.40
N ALA A 79 10.58 2.29 0.70
CA ALA A 79 11.02 3.57 1.24
C ALA A 79 10.24 3.95 2.51
N LEU A 80 8.92 3.77 2.52
CA LEU A 80 8.09 4.01 3.72
C LEU A 80 8.35 3.00 4.84
N ALA A 81 8.67 1.74 4.50
CA ALA A 81 9.12 0.75 5.48
C ALA A 81 10.53 1.07 6.05
N GLY A 82 11.26 2.00 5.45
CA GLY A 82 12.66 2.32 5.77
C GLY A 82 13.66 1.32 5.18
N GLU A 83 13.27 0.62 4.12
CA GLU A 83 14.08 -0.31 3.34
C GLU A 83 14.60 0.37 2.07
N GLN A 84 15.78 -0.02 1.58
CA GLN A 84 16.29 0.47 0.30
C GLN A 84 15.77 -0.39 -0.84
N PHE A 85 15.33 0.27 -1.91
CA PHE A 85 14.93 -0.35 -3.16
C PHE A 85 15.53 0.45 -4.32
N GLY A 86 16.00 -0.26 -5.36
CA GLY A 86 16.69 0.34 -6.50
C GLY A 86 15.82 1.32 -7.31
N GLU A 87 16.36 1.82 -8.42
CA GLU A 87 15.64 2.74 -9.31
C GLU A 87 14.45 2.06 -10.01
N SER A 88 13.44 2.84 -10.39
CA SER A 88 12.21 2.40 -11.06
C SER A 88 11.76 3.39 -12.14
N MET A 89 10.94 2.93 -13.09
CA MET A 89 10.45 3.79 -14.19
C MET A 89 9.61 4.97 -13.70
N ASP A 90 8.85 4.80 -12.61
CA ASP A 90 8.04 5.86 -11.99
C ASP A 90 8.89 7.02 -11.42
N ASP A 91 10.22 6.91 -11.33
CA ASP A 91 11.10 8.02 -10.92
C ASP A 91 11.30 9.09 -12.01
N TYR A 92 10.92 8.77 -13.26
CA TYR A 92 11.13 9.60 -14.43
C TYR A 92 9.83 10.14 -15.02
N CYS A 93 8.71 10.01 -14.30
CA CYS A 93 7.37 10.46 -14.68
C CYS A 93 6.74 11.28 -13.55
#